data_AF-A0A1A8G977-F1
#
_entry.id   AF-A0A1A8G977-F1
#
_cell.length_a   1.000
_cell.length_b   1.000
_cell.length_c   1.000
_cell.angle_alpha   90.00
_cell.angle_beta   90.00
_cell.angle_gamma   90.00
#
_symmetry.space_group_name_H-M   'P 1'
#
loop_
_entity.id
_entity.type
_entity.pdbx_description
1 polymer ?
#
loop_
_entity_poly.entity_id
_entity_poly.type
_entity_poly.pdbx_seq_one_letter_code
_entity_poly.pdbx_strand_id
1 'polypeptide(L)'
;NSASGRCSCPPGWTGTACESECDEGHFGENCTKSCRCVNGGRCDRATGKCLCQMGWMGELCQSVCLKGMFGEGCKQRCDCI
;
A
#
# COMPACT_ATOMS: atom_id res chain seq x y z
N ASN A 1 -6.53 -29.35 -14.66
CA ASN A 1 -7.42 -29.12 -13.51
C ASN A 1 -7.43 -27.64 -13.16
N SER A 2 -8.26 -26.84 -13.84
CA SER A 2 -8.48 -25.42 -13.54
C SER A 2 -9.76 -25.29 -12.72
N ALA A 3 -9.64 -25.25 -11.39
CA ALA A 3 -10.80 -25.28 -10.49
C ALA A 3 -11.58 -23.95 -10.40
N SER A 4 -11.18 -22.92 -11.14
CA SER A 4 -11.96 -21.69 -11.28
C SER A 4 -11.55 -21.02 -12.60
N GLY A 5 -12.50 -20.70 -13.48
CA GLY A 5 -12.26 -20.04 -14.76
C GLY A 5 -11.80 -18.57 -14.62
N ARG A 6 -10.96 -18.25 -13.64
CA ARG A 6 -10.38 -16.92 -13.43
C ARG A 6 -8.96 -16.91 -13.98
N CYS A 7 -8.68 -15.97 -14.87
CA CYS A 7 -7.33 -15.72 -15.37
C CYS A 7 -6.41 -15.27 -14.22
N SER A 8 -5.11 -15.57 -14.32
CA SER A 8 -4.13 -14.96 -13.43
C SER A 8 -3.97 -13.49 -13.82
N CYS A 9 -4.55 -12.61 -13.02
CA CYS A 9 -4.48 -11.18 -13.28
C CYS A 9 -3.14 -10.58 -12.86
N PRO A 10 -2.67 -9.53 -13.58
CA PRO A 10 -1.49 -8.80 -13.17
C PRO A 10 -1.69 -8.19 -11.77
N PRO A 11 -0.60 -7.94 -11.03
CA PRO A 11 -0.70 -7.34 -9.70
C PRO A 11 -1.50 -6.03 -9.71
N GLY A 12 -2.45 -5.89 -8.79
CA GLY A 12 -3.31 -4.72 -8.71
C GLY A 12 -4.65 -4.85 -9.43
N TRP A 13 -4.90 -5.99 -10.09
CA TRP A 13 -6.12 -6.25 -10.84
C TRP A 13 -6.77 -7.58 -10.42
N THR A 14 -8.09 -7.64 -10.57
CA THR A 14 -8.95 -8.79 -10.32
C THR A 14 -10.14 -8.76 -11.30
N GLY A 15 -10.98 -9.79 -11.21
CA GLY A 15 -12.09 -10.04 -12.12
C GLY A 15 -11.90 -11.36 -12.86
N THR A 16 -12.80 -11.65 -13.79
CA THR A 16 -12.67 -12.81 -14.68
C THR A 16 -11.76 -12.49 -15.86
N ALA A 17 -11.75 -11.23 -16.30
CA ALA A 17 -10.95 -10.71 -17.40
C ALA A 17 -9.93 -9.64 -16.94
N CYS A 18 -9.69 -9.51 -15.63
CA CYS A 18 -8.78 -8.52 -15.04
C CYS A 18 -9.20 -7.07 -15.31
N GLU A 19 -10.51 -6.85 -15.35
CA GLU A 19 -11.17 -5.59 -15.67
C GLU A 19 -11.33 -4.65 -14.46
N SER A 20 -11.19 -5.19 -13.25
CA SER A 20 -11.41 -4.45 -12.01
C SER A 20 -10.09 -4.28 -11.26
N GLU A 21 -9.84 -3.07 -10.75
CA GLU A 21 -8.71 -2.84 -9.85
C GLU A 21 -8.97 -3.48 -8.48
N CYS A 22 -7.91 -3.73 -7.70
CA CYS A 22 -8.08 -4.16 -6.31
C CYS A 22 -8.82 -3.10 -5.49
N ASP A 23 -9.75 -3.58 -4.67
CA ASP A 23 -10.39 -2.78 -3.63
C ASP A 23 -9.35 -2.25 -2.63
N GLU A 24 -9.67 -1.12 -1.99
CA GLU A 24 -8.82 -0.57 -0.94
C GLU A 24 -8.61 -1.62 0.17
N GLY A 25 -7.35 -1.81 0.55
CA GLY A 25 -6.96 -2.83 1.51
C GLY A 25 -6.52 -4.15 0.89
N HIS A 26 -6.51 -4.30 -0.44
CA HIS A 26 -6.00 -5.51 -1.11
C HIS A 26 -4.95 -5.20 -2.17
N PHE A 27 -4.05 -6.16 -2.43
CA PHE A 27 -2.97 -6.03 -3.40
C PHE A 27 -2.50 -7.37 -3.98
N GLY A 28 -1.63 -7.28 -4.98
CA GLY A 28 -0.99 -8.42 -5.63
C GLY A 28 -1.84 -9.06 -6.71
N GLU A 29 -1.44 -10.25 -7.17
CA GLU A 29 -2.16 -10.99 -8.21
C GLU A 29 -3.54 -11.40 -7.69
N ASN A 30 -4.57 -11.09 -8.48
CA ASN A 30 -5.97 -11.32 -8.13
C ASN A 30 -6.40 -10.67 -6.80
N CYS A 31 -5.65 -9.69 -6.28
CA CYS A 31 -5.94 -9.00 -5.02
C CYS A 31 -6.05 -9.94 -3.81
N THR A 32 -5.31 -11.05 -3.84
CA THR A 32 -5.37 -12.10 -2.82
C THR A 32 -4.65 -11.74 -1.52
N LYS A 33 -3.81 -10.69 -1.53
CA LYS A 33 -3.08 -10.24 -0.36
C LYS A 33 -3.77 -9.04 0.26
N SER A 34 -3.81 -8.98 1.59
CA SER A 34 -4.39 -7.85 2.32
C SER A 34 -3.31 -6.87 2.75
N CYS A 35 -3.57 -5.59 2.53
CA CYS A 35 -2.75 -4.49 3.00
C CYS A 35 -2.88 -4.33 4.51
N ARG A 36 -1.77 -3.99 5.16
CA ARG A 36 -1.71 -3.80 6.61
C ARG A 36 -1.30 -2.38 7.02
N CYS A 37 -1.43 -1.43 6.09
CA CYS A 37 -1.13 -0.02 6.35
C CYS A 37 -2.02 0.49 7.48
N VAL A 38 -1.41 1.20 8.43
CA VAL A 38 -2.12 1.83 9.55
C VAL A 38 -2.02 3.36 9.45
N ASN A 39 -2.70 4.06 10.36
CA ASN A 39 -2.64 5.53 10.47
C ASN A 39 -3.00 6.28 9.18
N GLY A 40 -3.96 5.74 8.42
CA GLY A 40 -4.39 6.34 7.14
C GLY A 40 -3.40 6.18 5.99
N GLY A 41 -2.41 5.30 6.13
CA GLY A 41 -1.49 4.94 5.04
C GLY A 41 -2.23 4.31 3.87
N ARG A 42 -1.91 4.78 2.65
CA ARG A 42 -2.50 4.25 1.40
C ARG A 42 -1.69 3.06 0.92
N CYS A 43 -2.35 1.98 0.55
CA CYS A 43 -1.67 0.80 0.03
C CYS A 43 -1.54 0.85 -1.49
N ASP A 44 -0.36 0.54 -2.01
CA ASP A 44 -0.15 0.31 -3.43
C ASP A 44 -0.73 -1.06 -3.82
N ARG A 45 -1.73 -1.05 -4.71
CA ARG A 45 -2.44 -2.27 -5.13
C ARG A 45 -1.59 -3.29 -5.87
N ALA A 46 -0.48 -2.88 -6.49
CA ALA A 46 0.38 -3.80 -7.23
C ALA A 46 1.41 -4.46 -6.30
N THR A 47 2.07 -3.66 -5.47
CA THR A 47 3.22 -4.08 -4.66
C THR A 47 2.88 -4.36 -3.20
N GLY A 48 1.81 -3.77 -2.68
CA GLY A 48 1.43 -3.80 -1.25
C GLY A 48 2.19 -2.81 -0.38
N LYS A 49 3.01 -1.93 -0.97
CA LYS A 49 3.76 -0.92 -0.21
C LYS A 49 2.81 0.13 0.36
N CYS A 50 3.07 0.56 1.58
CA CYS A 50 2.31 1.62 2.22
C CYS A 50 2.92 2.99 1.94
N LEU A 51 2.11 3.86 1.37
CA LEU A 51 2.35 5.30 1.24
C LEU A 51 1.81 5.98 2.50
N CYS A 52 2.73 6.41 3.37
CA CYS A 52 2.38 6.97 4.67
C CYS A 52 1.91 8.41 4.58
N GLN A 53 0.95 8.74 5.44
CA GLN A 53 0.52 10.12 5.65
C GLN A 53 1.62 10.93 6.31
N MET A 54 1.45 12.25 6.25
CA MET A 54 2.34 13.22 6.88
C MET A 54 2.54 12.88 8.35
N GLY A 55 3.79 12.80 8.79
CA GLY A 55 4.09 12.46 10.19
C GLY A 55 4.13 10.97 10.50
N TRP A 56 3.99 10.06 9.53
CA TRP A 56 4.12 8.62 9.73
C TRP A 56 5.18 7.98 8.83
N MET A 57 5.79 6.90 9.29
CA MET A 57 6.85 6.14 8.62
C MET A 57 6.83 4.65 9.03
N GLY A 58 7.70 3.89 8.38
CA GLY A 58 7.80 2.45 8.50
C GLY A 58 7.02 1.74 7.39
N GLU A 59 7.29 0.44 7.20
CA GLU A 59 6.68 -0.38 6.14
C GLU A 59 5.14 -0.36 6.15
N LEU A 60 4.53 -0.20 7.32
CA LEU A 60 3.07 -0.14 7.50
C LEU A 60 2.58 1.22 7.98
N CYS A 61 3.43 2.25 7.99
CA CYS A 61 3.12 3.56 8.57
C CYS A 61 2.83 3.52 10.08
N GLN A 62 3.40 2.55 10.78
CA GLN A 62 3.16 2.29 12.20
C GLN A 62 3.90 3.24 13.14
N SER A 63 4.92 3.95 12.65
CA SER A 63 5.79 4.79 13.48
C SER A 63 5.56 6.26 13.16
N VAL A 64 5.37 7.10 14.17
CA VAL A 64 5.32 8.55 13.99
C VAL A 64 6.71 9.07 13.60
N CYS A 65 6.79 10.11 12.77
CA CYS A 65 8.03 10.83 12.51
C CYS A 65 8.62 11.33 13.83
N LEU A 66 9.94 11.20 13.98
CA LEU A 66 10.64 11.83 15.10
C LEU A 66 10.40 13.34 15.08
N LYS A 67 10.24 13.92 16.27
CA LYS A 67 10.01 15.36 16.44
C LYS A 67 11.18 16.12 15.78
N GLY A 68 10.86 16.98 14.82
CA GLY A 68 11.85 17.68 13.99
C GLY A 68 12.22 16.97 12.69
N MET A 69 11.45 15.97 12.24
CA MET A 69 11.58 15.36 10.93
C MET A 69 10.27 15.43 10.12
N PHE A 70 10.38 15.64 8.81
CA PHE A 70 9.27 15.82 7.88
C PHE A 70 9.58 15.19 6.50
N GLY A 71 8.62 15.27 5.56
CA GLY A 71 8.74 14.73 4.20
C GLY A 71 8.42 13.24 4.07
N GLU A 72 8.52 12.71 2.84
CA GLU A 72 8.23 11.31 2.52
C GLU A 72 9.13 10.35 3.32
N GLY A 73 8.52 9.57 4.22
CA GLY A 73 9.24 8.67 5.12
C GLY A 73 10.11 9.37 6.18
N CYS A 74 9.80 10.62 6.55
CA CYS A 74 10.50 11.39 7.59
C CYS A 74 12.01 11.60 7.32
N LYS A 75 12.42 11.65 6.04
CA LYS A 75 13.85 11.79 5.66
C LYS A 75 14.39 13.22 5.73
N GLN A 76 13.52 14.22 5.90
CA GLN A 76 13.92 15.62 5.95
C GLN A 76 13.92 16.09 7.41
N ARG A 77 14.91 16.90 7.79
CA ARG A 77 15.02 17.45 9.15
C ARG A 77 14.51 18.88 9.16
N CYS A 78 13.59 19.20 10.07
CA CYS A 78 13.15 20.57 10.29
C CYS A 78 14.35 21.41 10.77
N ASP A 79 14.79 22.35 9.96
CA ASP A 79 15.63 23.47 10.41
C ASP A 79 14.67 24.60 10.81
N CYS A 80 14.30 24.60 12.09
CA CYS A 80 13.61 25.73 12.69
C CYS A 80 14.67 26.75 13.09
N ILE A 81 14.82 27.83 12.32
CA ILE A 81 15.69 28.99 12.63
C ILE A 81 14.89 29.99 13.46
#